data_AF-A0A2D5RUX7-F1
#
_entry.id   AF-A0A2D5RUX7-F1
#
_cell.length_a   1.000
_cell.length_b   1.000
_cell.length_c   1.000
_cell.angle_alpha   90.00
_cell.angle_beta   90.00
_cell.angle_gamma   90.00
#
_symmetry.space_group_name_H-M   'P 1'
#
loop_
_entity.id
_entity.type
_entity.pdbx_description
1 polymer ?
#
loop_
_entity_poly.entity_id
_entity_poly.type
_entity_poly.pdbx_seq_one_letter_code
_entity_poly.pdbx_strand_id
1 'polypeptide(L)'
;MLSEQLLNVMKMFCEPSLYQDFSTSTNISSVINQLSLGQLKTNREKYVISCLITSVQEALESSIQKTNDSEVMSELAKLNDELKHFQSTLLSEEREMH
;
A
#
# COMPACT_ATOMS: atom_id res chain seq x y z
N MET A 1 1.03 -10.64 5.91
CA MET A 1 2.01 -9.52 5.87
C MET A 1 2.33 -9.22 4.42
N LEU A 2 2.66 -7.97 4.08
CA LEU A 2 3.10 -7.58 2.74
C LEU A 2 4.54 -8.02 2.48
N SER A 3 4.86 -8.29 1.22
CA SER A 3 6.23 -8.52 0.75
C SER A 3 7.09 -7.26 0.86
N GLU A 4 8.40 -7.46 0.95
CA GLU A 4 9.37 -6.36 1.05
C GLU A 4 9.32 -5.43 -0.17
N GLN A 5 9.12 -6.00 -1.36
CA GLN A 5 8.95 -5.23 -2.60
C GLN A 5 7.76 -4.26 -2.49
N LEU A 6 6.65 -4.74 -1.93
CA LEU A 6 5.42 -3.97 -1.83
C LEU A 6 5.50 -2.89 -0.74
N LEU A 7 6.18 -3.18 0.37
CA LEU A 7 6.55 -2.19 1.37
C LEU A 7 7.43 -1.08 0.77
N ASN A 8 8.38 -1.43 -0.10
CA ASN A 8 9.24 -0.46 -0.78
C ASN A 8 8.45 0.39 -1.79
N VAL A 9 7.51 -0.19 -2.54
CA VAL A 9 6.58 0.56 -3.40
C VAL A 9 5.76 1.55 -2.57
N MET A 10 5.16 1.10 -1.47
CA MET A 10 4.39 1.98 -0.58
C MET A 10 5.23 3.14 -0.01
N LYS A 11 6.51 2.90 0.31
CA LYS A 11 7.44 3.95 0.75
C LYS A 11 7.74 4.98 -0.33
N MET A 12 7.85 4.58 -1.60
CA MET A 12 8.06 5.53 -2.72
C MET A 12 6.88 6.49 -2.85
N PHE A 13 5.65 6.03 -2.59
CA PHE A 13 4.47 6.91 -2.57
C PHE A 13 4.45 7.88 -1.39
N CYS A 14 5.34 7.73 -0.42
CA CYS A 14 5.47 8.58 0.78
C CYS A 14 6.57 9.62 0.68
N GLU A 15 7.27 9.70 -0.46
CA GLU A 15 8.36 10.64 -0.61
C GLU A 15 7.89 12.09 -0.40
N PRO A 16 8.63 12.91 0.36
CA PRO A 16 8.31 14.32 0.57
C PRO A 16 8.21 15.13 -0.74
N SER A 17 8.83 14.66 -1.82
CA SER A 17 8.71 15.24 -3.16
C SER A 17 7.27 15.18 -3.71
N LEU A 18 6.47 14.21 -3.27
CA LEU A 18 5.08 14.00 -3.69
C LEU A 18 4.07 14.77 -2.82
N TYR A 19 4.40 15.05 -1.56
CA TYR A 19 3.54 15.78 -0.64
C TYR A 19 4.13 17.16 -0.32
N GLN A 20 3.42 18.22 -0.71
CA GLN A 20 3.82 19.61 -0.42
C GLN A 20 3.98 19.93 1.08
N ASP A 21 3.52 19.02 1.96
CA ASP A 21 3.56 19.17 3.41
C ASP A 21 4.33 18.00 4.07
N PHE A 22 5.48 18.34 4.67
CA PHE A 22 6.39 17.41 5.38
C PHE A 22 5.71 16.68 6.55
N SER A 23 4.65 17.28 7.11
CA SER A 23 3.87 16.67 8.19
C SER A 23 3.08 15.45 7.71
N THR A 24 2.62 15.46 6.46
CA THR A 24 1.83 14.38 5.88
C THR A 24 2.72 13.20 5.51
N SER A 25 3.88 13.43 4.89
CA SER A 25 4.83 12.37 4.54
C SER A 25 5.41 11.65 5.75
N THR A 26 5.69 12.39 6.84
CA THR A 26 6.18 11.82 8.10
C THR A 26 5.13 10.93 8.76
N ASN A 27 3.86 11.35 8.75
CA ASN A 27 2.76 10.55 9.29
C ASN A 27 2.59 9.25 8.48
N ILE A 28 2.53 9.31 7.15
CA ILE A 28 2.34 8.11 6.32
C ILE A 28 3.54 7.16 6.47
N SER A 29 4.77 7.69 6.52
CA SER A 29 5.98 6.88 6.76
C SER A 29 5.95 6.16 8.11
N SER A 30 5.47 6.85 9.17
CA SER A 30 5.26 6.23 10.48
C SER A 30 4.25 5.10 10.41
N VAL A 31 3.13 5.28 9.69
CA VAL A 31 2.12 4.23 9.51
C VAL A 31 2.67 3.03 8.73
N ILE A 32 3.48 3.24 7.69
CA ILE A 32 4.17 2.15 6.97
C ILE A 32 5.12 1.38 7.89
N ASN A 33 5.86 2.07 8.74
CA ASN A 33 6.73 1.41 9.70
C ASN A 33 5.90 0.55 10.69
N GLN A 34 4.78 1.06 11.20
CA GLN A 34 3.86 0.27 12.02
C GLN A 34 3.32 -0.95 11.25
N LEU A 35 2.97 -0.79 9.98
CA LEU A 35 2.54 -1.88 9.11
C LEU A 35 3.64 -2.96 8.96
N SER A 36 4.89 -2.56 8.72
CA SER A 36 6.02 -3.49 8.58
C SER A 36 6.29 -4.31 9.85
N LEU A 37 5.93 -3.76 11.02
CA LEU A 37 6.03 -4.42 12.31
C LEU A 37 4.79 -5.24 12.68
N GLY A 38 3.74 -5.24 11.83
CA GLY A 38 2.44 -5.86 12.15
C GLY A 38 1.70 -5.16 13.29
N GLN A 39 1.96 -3.87 13.52
CA GLN A 39 1.51 -3.12 14.69
C GLN A 39 0.52 -1.99 14.33
N LEU A 40 -0.36 -2.18 13.35
CA LEU A 40 -1.44 -1.22 13.08
C LEU A 40 -2.44 -1.25 14.26
N LYS A 41 -2.41 -0.21 15.09
CA LYS A 41 -3.12 -0.18 16.38
C LYS A 41 -4.39 0.67 16.35
N THR A 42 -4.46 1.65 15.44
CA THR A 42 -5.54 2.63 15.42
C THR A 42 -6.34 2.59 14.12
N ASN A 43 -7.63 2.92 14.19
CA ASN A 43 -8.49 3.05 12.99
C ASN A 43 -7.95 4.10 12.01
N ARG A 44 -7.26 5.12 12.52
CA ARG A 44 -6.60 6.14 11.69
C ARG A 44 -5.44 5.55 10.88
N GLU A 45 -4.59 4.73 11.50
CA GLU A 45 -3.50 4.04 10.81
C GLU A 45 -4.04 3.07 9.75
N LYS A 46 -5.09 2.31 10.09
CA LYS A 46 -5.77 1.42 9.13
C LYS A 46 -6.36 2.19 7.95
N TYR A 47 -7.02 3.32 8.19
CA TYR A 47 -7.55 4.19 7.16
C TYR A 47 -6.45 4.73 6.24
N VAL A 48 -5.35 5.23 6.81
CA VAL A 48 -4.20 5.74 6.03
C VAL A 48 -3.60 4.63 5.16
N ILE A 49 -3.44 3.41 5.68
CA ILE A 49 -2.99 2.27 4.88
C ILE A 49 -3.98 1.92 3.77
N SER A 50 -5.29 1.93 4.06
CA SER A 50 -6.30 1.65 3.04
C SER A 50 -6.25 2.65 1.88
N CYS A 51 -6.14 3.95 2.17
CA CYS A 51 -5.96 4.98 1.14
C CYS A 51 -4.68 4.76 0.33
N LEU A 52 -3.57 4.46 0.99
CA LEU A 52 -2.29 4.21 0.33
C LEU A 52 -2.34 2.96 -0.56
N ILE A 53 -3.00 1.89 -0.11
CA ILE A 53 -3.23 0.68 -0.93
C ILE A 53 -4.00 1.05 -2.20
N THR A 54 -5.09 1.81 -2.09
CA THR A 54 -5.88 2.23 -3.26
C THR A 54 -5.03 3.01 -4.25
N SER A 55 -4.24 3.99 -3.80
CA SER A 55 -3.35 4.76 -4.69
C SER A 55 -2.31 3.89 -5.39
N VAL A 56 -1.71 2.91 -4.69
CA VAL A 56 -0.75 1.99 -5.29
C VAL A 56 -1.44 1.05 -6.29
N GLN A 57 -2.63 0.54 -5.99
CA GLN A 57 -3.41 -0.29 -6.91
C GLN A 57 -3.73 0.45 -8.21
N GLU A 58 -4.20 1.70 -8.13
CA GLU A 58 -4.48 2.54 -9.31
C GLU A 58 -3.22 2.74 -10.18
N ALA A 59 -2.07 2.96 -9.55
CA ALA A 59 -0.80 3.12 -10.24
C ALA A 59 -0.31 1.81 -10.91
N LEU A 60 -0.46 0.67 -10.22
CA LEU A 60 -0.14 -0.64 -10.78
C LEU A 60 -1.06 -0.97 -11.96
N GLU A 61 -2.37 -0.77 -11.82
CA GLU A 61 -3.34 -1.02 -12.90
C GLU A 61 -3.07 -0.11 -14.11
N SER A 62 -2.75 1.16 -13.88
CA SER A 62 -2.34 2.08 -14.96
C SER A 62 -1.05 1.62 -15.64
N SER A 63 -0.07 1.12 -14.89
CA SER A 63 1.21 0.64 -15.42
C SER A 63 1.06 -0.65 -16.22
N ILE A 64 0.21 -1.57 -15.76
CA ILE A 64 -0.15 -2.81 -16.46
C ILE A 64 -0.78 -2.49 -17.82
N GLN A 65 -1.66 -1.50 -17.89
CA GLN A 65 -2.30 -1.07 -19.15
C GLN A 65 -1.32 -0.41 -20.14
N LYS A 66 -0.21 0.14 -19.65
CA LYS A 66 0.76 0.90 -20.46
C LYS A 66 1.97 0.08 -20.88
N THR A 67 2.26 -1.02 -20.19
CA THR A 67 3.41 -1.87 -20.52
C THR A 67 3.07 -2.86 -21.64
N ASN A 68 4.01 -3.03 -22.57
CA ASN A 68 3.92 -4.05 -23.63
C ASN A 68 4.81 -5.27 -23.32
N ASP A 69 5.59 -5.21 -22.24
CA ASP A 69 6.45 -6.30 -21.80
C ASP A 69 5.62 -7.26 -20.93
N SER A 70 5.51 -8.51 -21.39
CA SER A 70 4.69 -9.53 -20.72
C SER A 70 5.24 -9.97 -19.38
N GLU A 71 6.56 -9.95 -19.20
CA GLU A 71 7.20 -10.33 -17.94
C GLU A 71 6.93 -9.25 -16.90
N VAL A 72 7.16 -7.99 -17.25
CA VAL A 72 6.84 -6.83 -16.40
C VAL A 72 5.35 -6.79 -16.07
N MET A 73 4.48 -7.05 -17.06
CA MET A 73 3.03 -7.12 -16.83
C MET A 73 2.66 -8.19 -15.80
N SER A 74 3.26 -9.38 -15.90
CA SER A 74 3.02 -10.47 -14.96
C SER A 74 3.48 -10.12 -13.54
N GLU A 75 4.64 -9.47 -13.40
CA GLU A 75 5.13 -9.03 -12.09
C GLU A 75 4.23 -7.96 -11.46
N LEU A 76 3.82 -6.96 -12.23
CA LEU A 76 2.90 -5.92 -11.77
C LEU A 76 1.54 -6.49 -11.37
N ALA A 77 1.03 -7.48 -12.13
CA ALA A 77 -0.21 -8.16 -11.79
C ALA A 77 -0.11 -8.93 -10.45
N LYS A 78 1.00 -9.65 -10.23
CA LYS A 78 1.24 -10.34 -8.94
C LYS A 78 1.27 -9.37 -7.76
N LEU A 79 1.93 -8.22 -7.91
CA LEU A 79 1.95 -7.19 -6.87
C LEU A 79 0.54 -6.62 -6.61
N ASN A 80 -0.25 -6.40 -7.66
CA ASN A 80 -1.62 -5.91 -7.50
C ASN A 80 -2.52 -6.93 -6.77
N ASP A 81 -2.38 -8.22 -7.09
CA ASP A 81 -3.13 -9.30 -6.43
C ASP A 81 -2.73 -9.45 -4.95
N GLU A 82 -1.44 -9.33 -4.64
CA GLU A 82 -0.95 -9.34 -3.26
C GLU A 82 -1.55 -8.18 -2.44
N LEU A 83 -1.61 -6.97 -3.03
CA LEU A 83 -2.27 -5.80 -2.42
C LEU A 83 -3.76 -6.02 -2.18
N LYS A 84 -4.48 -6.56 -3.17
CA LYS A 84 -5.92 -6.85 -3.05
C LYS A 84 -6.21 -7.87 -1.95
N HIS A 85 -5.38 -8.90 -1.85
CA HIS A 85 -5.49 -9.90 -0.78
C HIS A 85 -5.24 -9.25 0.58
N PHE A 86 -4.16 -8.48 0.72
CA PHE A 86 -3.83 -7.80 1.96
C PHE A 86 -4.93 -6.83 2.43
N GLN A 87 -5.49 -6.04 1.50
CA GLN A 87 -6.61 -5.12 1.81
C GLN A 87 -7.85 -5.86 2.30
N SER A 88 -8.17 -6.99 1.65
CA SER A 88 -9.31 -7.82 2.04
C SER A 88 -9.13 -8.37 3.46
N THR A 89 -7.93 -8.85 3.80
CA THR A 89 -7.59 -9.32 5.15
C THR A 89 -7.73 -8.20 6.18
N LEU A 90 -7.16 -7.02 5.89
CA LEU A 90 -7.20 -5.86 6.79
C LEU A 90 -8.64 -5.44 7.13
N LEU A 91 -9.55 -5.48 6.14
CA LEU A 91 -10.97 -5.15 6.32
C LEU A 91 -11.78 -6.28 6.97
N SER A 92 -11.39 -7.54 6.78
CA SER A 92 -12.05 -8.68 7.44
C SER A 92 -11.75 -8.75 8.93
N GLU A 93 -10.53 -8.40 9.35
CA GLU A 93 -10.16 -8.32 10.78
C GLU A 93 -10.96 -7.25 11.54
N GLU A 94 -11.48 -6.23 10.85
CA GLU A 94 -12.38 -5.25 11.45
C GLU A 94 -13.78 -5.80 11.73
N ARG A 95 -14.26 -6.80 10.96
CA ARG A 95 -15.59 -7.38 11.16
C ARG A 95 -15.68 -8.32 12.36
N GLU A 96 -14.57 -8.93 12.78
CA GLU A 96 -14.55 -9.91 13.89
C GLU A 96 -14.39 -9.27 15.28
N MET A 97 -14.04 -7.98 15.36
CA MET A 97 -13.90 -7.25 16.63
C MET A 97 -15.19 -6.52 17.09
N HIS A 98 -16.32 -6.74 16.43
CA HIS A 98 -17.61 -6.11 16.72
C HIS A 98 -18.60 -7.05 17.39
#